data_AF-A0A6B9ZDI5-F1
#
_entry.id   AF-A0A6B9ZDI5-F1
#
_cell.length_a   1.000
_cell.length_b   1.000
_cell.length_c   1.000
_cell.angle_alpha   90.00
_cell.angle_beta   90.00
_cell.angle_gamma   90.00
#
_symmetry.space_group_name_H-M   'P 1'
#
loop_
_entity.id
_entity.type
_entity.pdbx_description
1 polymer ?
#
loop_
_entity_poly.entity_id
_entity_poly.type
_entity_poly.pdbx_seq_one_letter_code
_entity_poly.pdbx_strand_id
1 'polypeptide(L)'
;MALINFKLRHPDNIIPWDDDTDTTIHWQGLTEGEYWLDLNKATLYEYTPEVLAGGDTDDSTYVVYQLDRLINDWTGIFESIAAPVPDAFYTISRNHHYLYRFYGAAMHWFDRLSADPSMHAETDYEQYDKTIEWIYSRTLTAPYLASDPGISFFRNGDYLSIVWQADHVTPENIPVWTAQNGEVEMAYDLFVHEMEDFGKRFFDAMDVQVRIAVEKDWGATRINKEALVKEQEERKAAFQRKLGILKGPPVKHTDWELINTLVTKMFS
;
A
#
# COMPACT_ATOMS: atom_id res chain seq x y z
N MET A 1 -0.59 9.03 17.75
CA MET A 1 -0.25 9.56 16.41
C MET A 1 -1.01 8.73 15.40
N ALA A 2 -1.45 9.32 14.29
CA ALA A 2 -2.25 8.59 13.31
C ALA A 2 -1.35 7.66 12.49
N LEU A 3 -1.84 6.46 12.17
CA LEU A 3 -1.08 5.47 11.39
C LEU A 3 -0.77 5.96 9.97
N ILE A 4 -1.76 6.55 9.30
CA ILE A 4 -1.62 7.11 7.94
C ILE A 4 -1.74 8.62 8.02
N ASN A 5 -0.69 9.32 7.60
CA ASN A 5 -0.63 10.77 7.58
C ASN A 5 -0.50 11.25 6.14
N PHE A 6 -1.07 12.42 5.86
CA PHE A 6 -1.03 13.02 4.55
C PHE A 6 -1.22 14.53 4.62
N LYS A 7 -0.83 15.22 3.56
CA LYS A 7 -1.13 16.63 3.32
C LYS A 7 -1.40 16.84 1.84
N LEU A 8 -2.61 17.29 1.52
CA LEU A 8 -3.02 17.59 0.15
C LEU A 8 -2.38 18.89 -0.33
N ARG A 9 -1.95 18.90 -1.59
CA ARG A 9 -1.46 20.09 -2.27
C ARG A 9 -2.64 21.02 -2.55
N HIS A 10 -2.48 22.30 -2.25
CA HIS A 10 -3.53 23.29 -2.52
C HIS A 10 -3.87 23.32 -4.03
N PRO A 11 -5.13 23.49 -4.47
CA PRO A 11 -5.51 23.41 -5.88
C PRO A 11 -4.87 24.50 -6.77
N ASP A 12 -4.27 25.53 -6.18
CA ASP A 12 -3.46 26.53 -6.89
C ASP A 12 -2.08 26.05 -7.28
N ASN A 13 -1.58 25.01 -6.62
CA ASN A 13 -0.26 24.45 -6.86
C ASN A 13 -0.32 23.14 -7.64
N ILE A 14 -1.53 22.65 -7.96
CA ILE A 14 -1.73 21.43 -8.75
C ILE A 14 -1.60 21.78 -10.24
N ILE A 15 -0.74 21.04 -10.93
CA ILE A 15 -0.53 21.19 -12.36
C ILE A 15 -1.64 20.40 -13.09
N PRO A 16 -2.47 21.05 -13.93
CA PRO A 16 -3.44 20.36 -14.78
C PRO A 16 -2.79 19.34 -15.71
N TRP A 17 -3.51 18.26 -16.02
CA TRP A 17 -3.00 17.19 -16.87
C TRP A 17 -3.34 17.49 -18.35
N ASP A 18 -2.55 16.93 -19.28
CA ASP A 18 -2.57 17.04 -20.76
C ASP A 18 -1.64 18.08 -21.44
N ASP A 19 -1.30 17.78 -22.71
CA ASP A 19 -0.45 18.58 -23.60
C ASP A 19 -1.13 19.88 -24.08
N ASP A 20 -0.52 21.01 -23.73
CA ASP A 20 -0.54 22.40 -24.22
C ASP A 20 -1.82 23.10 -24.73
N THR A 21 -2.93 22.44 -25.05
CA THR A 21 -4.14 23.13 -25.59
C THR A 21 -5.47 22.74 -24.96
N ASP A 22 -5.58 21.60 -24.28
CA ASP A 22 -6.84 21.12 -23.65
C ASP A 22 -6.58 20.59 -22.23
N THR A 23 -5.92 21.38 -21.38
CA THR A 23 -5.63 20.96 -20.00
C THR A 23 -6.90 20.66 -19.21
N THR A 24 -6.92 19.54 -18.48
CA THR A 24 -8.05 19.10 -17.67
C THR A 24 -7.67 18.88 -16.21
N ILE A 25 -8.63 19.12 -15.32
CA ILE A 25 -8.54 18.74 -13.90
C ILE A 25 -9.67 17.79 -13.56
N HIS A 26 -9.29 16.63 -13.05
CA HIS A 26 -10.18 15.59 -12.56
C HIS A 26 -10.03 15.42 -11.04
N TRP A 27 -10.97 14.70 -10.41
CA TRP A 27 -10.98 14.50 -8.96
C TRP A 27 -9.67 13.87 -8.46
N GLN A 28 -9.10 12.94 -9.24
CA GLN A 28 -7.83 12.28 -8.92
C GLN A 28 -6.66 13.27 -8.85
N GLY A 29 -6.61 14.25 -9.77
CA GLY A 29 -5.60 15.29 -9.75
C GLY A 29 -5.66 16.14 -8.48
N LEU A 30 -6.87 16.35 -7.91
CA LEU A 30 -7.06 17.07 -6.64
C LEU A 30 -6.54 16.30 -5.40
N THR A 31 -6.19 15.03 -5.56
CA THR A 31 -5.62 14.20 -4.49
C THR A 31 -4.10 14.23 -4.43
N GLU A 32 -3.43 15.00 -5.28
CA GLU A 32 -1.98 15.19 -5.20
C GLU A 32 -1.57 15.73 -3.82
N GLY A 33 -0.57 15.11 -3.22
CA GLY A 33 -0.10 15.47 -1.89
C GLY A 33 1.06 14.60 -1.43
N GLU A 34 1.50 14.85 -0.20
CA GLU A 34 2.51 14.03 0.47
C GLU A 34 1.84 13.09 1.47
N TYR A 35 2.45 11.92 1.72
CA TYR A 35 1.98 10.97 2.73
C TYR A 35 3.09 10.11 3.32
N TRP A 36 2.84 9.62 4.52
CA TRP A 36 3.74 8.73 5.26
C TRP A 36 2.95 7.86 6.24
N LEU A 37 3.55 6.76 6.66
CA LEU A 37 2.99 5.90 7.70
C LEU A 37 3.82 6.03 8.96
N ASP A 38 3.16 6.22 10.11
CA ASP A 38 3.81 6.26 11.41
C ASP A 38 3.46 4.99 12.19
N LEU A 39 4.47 4.13 12.39
CA LEU A 39 4.34 2.87 13.12
C LEU A 39 4.81 2.99 14.57
N ASN A 40 5.00 4.20 15.09
CA ASN A 40 5.64 4.59 16.36
C ASN A 40 7.11 4.16 16.52
N LYS A 41 7.54 3.10 15.81
CA LYS A 41 8.93 2.63 15.74
C LYS A 41 9.69 3.15 14.54
N ALA A 42 8.98 3.46 13.46
CA ALA A 42 9.54 3.87 12.18
C ALA A 42 8.52 4.71 11.43
N THR A 43 9.02 5.62 10.60
CA THR A 43 8.24 6.39 9.64
C THR A 43 8.49 5.82 8.25
N LEU A 44 7.48 5.19 7.64
CA LEU A 44 7.60 4.67 6.28
C LEU A 44 7.25 5.74 5.26
N TYR A 45 7.84 5.64 4.07
CA TYR A 45 7.75 6.64 2.99
C TYR A 45 8.37 8.01 3.34
N GLU A 46 9.35 8.03 4.25
CA GLU A 46 10.21 9.18 4.52
C GLU A 46 11.59 8.95 3.92
N TYR A 47 12.03 9.86 3.04
CA TYR A 47 13.31 9.78 2.36
C TYR A 47 14.47 10.22 3.26
N THR A 48 15.63 9.60 3.06
CA THR A 48 16.86 10.09 3.71
C THR A 48 17.29 11.44 3.14
N PRO A 49 17.92 12.32 3.95
CA PRO A 49 18.45 13.60 3.48
C PRO A 49 19.44 13.43 2.31
N GLU A 50 20.20 12.34 2.28
CA GLU A 50 21.17 12.03 1.24
C GLU A 50 20.52 11.80 -0.12
N VAL A 51 19.36 11.13 -0.17
CA VAL A 51 18.59 10.97 -1.40
C VAL A 51 17.99 12.30 -1.86
N LEU A 52 17.46 13.11 -0.92
CA LEU A 52 16.88 14.40 -1.26
C LEU A 52 17.92 15.40 -1.78
N ALA A 53 19.14 15.38 -1.25
CA ALA A 53 20.23 16.25 -1.69
C ALA A 53 20.68 16.00 -3.13
N GLY A 54 20.34 14.85 -3.71
CA GLY A 54 20.74 14.43 -5.06
C GLY A 54 19.73 14.70 -6.18
N GLY A 55 18.54 15.24 -5.89
CA GLY A 55 17.46 15.38 -6.88
C GLY A 55 16.65 16.68 -6.81
N ASP A 56 15.88 16.95 -7.87
CA ASP A 56 14.79 17.94 -7.89
C ASP A 56 13.63 17.39 -7.05
N THR A 57 13.74 17.50 -5.74
CA THR A 57 12.65 17.12 -4.84
C THR A 57 11.78 18.37 -4.63
N ASP A 58 10.47 18.24 -4.86
CA ASP A 58 9.50 19.09 -4.16
C ASP A 58 9.94 19.10 -2.69
N ASP A 59 9.96 20.25 -2.00
CA ASP A 59 10.52 20.46 -0.65
C ASP A 59 10.00 19.52 0.48
N SER A 60 9.26 18.45 0.14
CA SER A 60 8.83 17.35 0.96
C SER A 60 9.94 16.33 1.24
N THR A 61 9.99 15.87 2.48
CA THR A 61 10.78 14.70 2.90
C THR A 61 10.04 13.38 2.71
N TYR A 62 8.78 13.42 2.27
CA TYR A 62 7.90 12.27 2.15
C TYR A 62 7.58 11.95 0.69
N VAL A 63 6.95 10.80 0.45
CA VAL A 63 6.46 10.48 -0.90
C VAL A 63 5.37 11.46 -1.30
N VAL A 64 5.57 12.13 -2.45
CA VAL A 64 4.58 12.99 -3.11
C VAL A 64 3.95 12.21 -4.26
N TYR A 65 2.65 11.96 -4.20
CA TYR A 65 1.89 11.27 -5.24
C TYR A 65 0.38 11.55 -5.12
N GLN A 66 -0.43 11.01 -6.02
CA GLN A 66 -1.88 11.04 -5.87
C GLN A 66 -2.33 10.10 -4.75
N LEU A 67 -2.97 10.66 -3.71
CA LEU A 67 -3.45 9.90 -2.55
C LEU A 67 -4.56 8.91 -2.90
N ASP A 68 -5.30 9.12 -3.99
CA ASP A 68 -6.30 8.14 -4.44
C ASP A 68 -5.66 6.79 -4.79
N ARG A 69 -4.43 6.78 -5.32
CA ARG A 69 -3.68 5.56 -5.60
C ARG A 69 -3.41 4.78 -4.33
N LEU A 70 -2.89 5.45 -3.29
CA LEU A 70 -2.64 4.85 -1.99
C LEU A 70 -3.93 4.23 -1.42
N ILE A 71 -5.05 4.96 -1.46
CA ILE A 71 -6.35 4.48 -0.96
C ILE A 71 -6.82 3.25 -1.73
N ASN A 72 -6.67 3.24 -3.06
CA ASN A 72 -7.03 2.09 -3.88
C ASN A 72 -6.18 0.86 -3.55
N ASP A 73 -4.88 1.03 -3.38
CA ASP A 73 -3.95 -0.07 -3.04
C ASP A 73 -4.27 -0.65 -1.65
N TRP A 74 -4.51 0.19 -0.65
CA TRP A 74 -4.93 -0.24 0.69
C TRP A 74 -6.28 -0.95 0.69
N THR A 75 -7.30 -0.32 0.12
CA THR A 75 -8.67 -0.89 0.12
C THR A 75 -8.77 -2.14 -0.75
N GLY A 76 -7.80 -2.36 -1.65
CA GLY A 76 -7.63 -3.58 -2.44
C GLY A 76 -7.27 -4.80 -1.59
N ILE A 77 -6.52 -4.62 -0.50
CA ILE A 77 -6.04 -5.73 0.34
C ILE A 77 -6.85 -5.95 1.64
N PHE A 78 -7.83 -5.10 1.94
CA PHE A 78 -8.64 -5.17 3.17
C PHE A 78 -9.24 -6.55 3.45
N GLU A 79 -9.69 -7.26 2.41
CA GLU A 79 -10.28 -8.60 2.57
C GLU A 79 -9.25 -9.61 3.08
N SER A 80 -8.03 -9.56 2.55
CA SER A 80 -6.92 -10.42 2.99
C SER A 80 -6.42 -10.02 4.38
N ILE A 81 -6.39 -8.72 4.70
CA ILE A 81 -6.06 -8.22 6.04
C ILE A 81 -7.07 -8.72 7.07
N ALA A 82 -8.36 -8.68 6.74
CA ALA A 82 -9.43 -9.13 7.63
C ALA A 82 -9.38 -10.65 7.88
N ALA A 83 -8.94 -11.43 6.88
CA ALA A 83 -8.86 -12.88 6.97
C ALA A 83 -7.70 -13.36 7.86
N PRO A 84 -7.98 -14.07 8.98
CA PRO A 84 -6.96 -14.51 9.91
C PRO A 84 -6.04 -15.56 9.30
N VAL A 85 -4.80 -15.54 9.78
CA VAL A 85 -3.70 -16.45 9.46
C VAL A 85 -3.54 -17.44 10.62
N PRO A 86 -3.43 -18.76 10.36
CA PRO A 86 -3.20 -19.77 11.39
C PRO A 86 -1.88 -19.56 12.13
N ASP A 87 -1.81 -19.99 13.39
CA ASP A 87 -0.67 -19.73 14.29
C ASP A 87 0.70 -20.11 13.71
N ALA A 88 0.78 -21.22 12.98
CA ALA A 88 2.02 -21.66 12.34
C ALA A 88 2.53 -20.66 11.30
N PHE A 89 1.64 -20.16 10.44
CA PHE A 89 1.96 -19.14 9.44
C PHE A 89 2.17 -17.77 10.09
N TYR A 90 1.37 -17.45 11.11
CA TYR A 90 1.51 -16.19 11.85
C TYR A 90 2.87 -16.08 12.55
N THR A 91 3.37 -17.19 13.11
CA THR A 91 4.71 -17.25 13.73
C THR A 91 5.82 -16.89 12.73
N ILE A 92 5.68 -17.28 11.47
CA ILE A 92 6.60 -16.92 10.39
C ILE A 92 6.39 -15.45 9.99
N SER A 93 5.14 -15.07 9.78
CA SER A 93 4.80 -13.79 9.15
C SER A 93 4.91 -12.59 10.09
N ARG A 94 4.90 -12.79 11.41
CA ARG A 94 5.00 -11.71 12.40
C ARG A 94 6.41 -11.16 12.61
N ASN A 95 7.42 -11.83 12.06
CA ASN A 95 8.82 -11.48 12.24
C ASN A 95 9.46 -11.23 10.88
N HIS A 96 10.10 -10.06 10.69
CA HIS A 96 10.72 -9.68 9.43
C HIS A 96 11.72 -10.74 8.95
N HIS A 97 12.62 -11.18 9.83
CA HIS A 97 13.65 -12.13 9.45
C HIS A 97 13.06 -13.47 8.96
N TYR A 98 12.06 -14.02 9.65
CA TYR A 98 11.44 -15.28 9.23
C TYR A 98 10.59 -15.13 7.96
N LEU A 99 9.80 -14.07 7.84
CA LEU A 99 8.99 -13.81 6.66
C LEU A 99 9.86 -13.71 5.40
N TYR A 100 10.88 -12.85 5.42
CA TYR A 100 11.72 -12.63 4.25
C TYR A 100 12.71 -13.77 3.99
N ARG A 101 13.07 -14.57 5.01
CA ARG A 101 13.78 -15.83 4.79
C ARG A 101 12.91 -16.87 4.08
N PHE A 102 11.65 -17.02 4.49
CA PHE A 102 10.70 -17.91 3.83
C PHE A 102 10.45 -17.45 2.39
N TYR A 103 10.19 -16.16 2.20
CA TYR A 103 9.96 -15.56 0.90
C TYR A 103 11.17 -15.71 -0.04
N GLY A 104 12.38 -15.43 0.44
CA GLY A 104 13.61 -15.65 -0.31
C GLY A 104 13.85 -17.12 -0.65
N ALA A 105 13.50 -18.06 0.23
CA ALA A 105 13.59 -19.49 -0.07
C ALA A 105 12.61 -19.92 -1.17
N ALA A 106 11.39 -19.38 -1.16
CA ALA A 106 10.40 -19.61 -2.22
C ALA A 106 10.86 -19.00 -3.55
N MET A 107 11.39 -17.77 -3.55
CA MET A 107 11.97 -17.15 -4.75
C MET A 107 13.14 -17.96 -5.31
N HIS A 108 14.06 -18.42 -4.47
CA HIS A 108 15.15 -19.30 -4.91
C HIS A 108 14.65 -20.62 -5.49
N TRP A 109 13.55 -21.17 -4.96
CA TRP A 109 12.91 -22.33 -5.56
C TRP A 109 12.36 -21.99 -6.95
N PHE A 110 11.70 -20.83 -7.10
CA PHE A 110 11.17 -20.32 -8.36
C PHE A 110 12.25 -20.11 -9.42
N ASP A 111 13.38 -19.51 -9.05
CA ASP A 111 14.50 -19.26 -9.98
C ASP A 111 15.05 -20.57 -10.59
N ARG A 112 14.92 -21.69 -9.86
CA ARG A 112 15.33 -23.02 -10.36
C ARG A 112 14.36 -23.62 -11.38
N LEU A 113 13.13 -23.13 -11.49
CA LEU A 113 12.13 -23.63 -12.46
C LEU A 113 12.65 -23.63 -13.89
N SER A 114 13.42 -22.61 -14.25
CA SER A 114 13.97 -22.48 -15.61
C SER A 114 15.25 -23.30 -15.81
N ALA A 115 15.89 -23.74 -14.73
CA ALA A 115 17.19 -24.40 -14.74
C ALA A 115 17.11 -25.92 -14.52
N ASP A 116 16.01 -26.43 -13.94
CA ASP A 116 15.81 -27.85 -13.65
C ASP A 116 14.90 -28.51 -14.71
N PRO A 117 15.43 -29.40 -15.58
CA PRO A 117 14.66 -30.08 -16.62
C PRO A 117 13.57 -31.01 -16.08
N SER A 118 13.58 -31.34 -14.79
CA SER A 118 12.56 -32.16 -14.14
C SER A 118 11.33 -31.38 -13.70
N MET A 119 11.38 -30.05 -13.73
CA MET A 119 10.26 -29.16 -13.36
C MET A 119 9.39 -28.84 -14.57
N HIS A 120 8.07 -28.81 -14.35
CA HIS A 120 7.07 -28.44 -15.34
C HIS A 120 6.66 -26.99 -15.14
N ALA A 121 7.20 -26.09 -15.98
CA ALA A 121 7.08 -24.63 -15.81
C ALA A 121 5.68 -24.13 -15.46
N GLU A 122 4.63 -24.59 -16.14
CA GLU A 122 3.24 -24.13 -15.88
C GLU A 122 2.70 -24.66 -14.54
N THR A 123 2.81 -25.96 -14.28
CA THR A 123 2.28 -26.59 -13.05
C THR A 123 3.07 -26.18 -11.81
N ASP A 124 4.37 -25.96 -11.94
CA ASP A 124 5.22 -25.58 -10.83
C ASP A 124 5.18 -24.06 -10.57
N TYR A 125 4.93 -23.24 -11.60
CA TYR A 125 4.56 -21.83 -11.43
C TYR A 125 3.27 -21.70 -10.61
N GLU A 126 2.22 -22.45 -10.97
CA GLU A 126 0.95 -22.42 -10.23
C GLU A 126 1.12 -22.85 -8.76
N GLN A 127 1.99 -23.83 -8.49
CA GLN A 127 2.32 -24.25 -7.13
C GLN A 127 3.04 -23.14 -6.37
N TYR A 128 4.03 -22.48 -6.99
CA TYR A 128 4.72 -21.35 -6.39
C TYR A 128 3.75 -20.22 -6.06
N ASP A 129 2.97 -19.78 -7.05
CA ASP A 129 2.01 -18.68 -6.90
C ASP A 129 1.04 -18.94 -5.75
N LYS A 130 0.43 -20.13 -5.69
CA LYS A 130 -0.45 -20.53 -4.57
C LYS A 130 0.26 -20.60 -3.21
N THR A 131 1.54 -20.99 -3.19
CA THR A 131 2.33 -21.11 -1.95
C THR A 131 2.54 -19.76 -1.28
N ILE A 132 2.65 -18.68 -2.06
CA ILE A 132 3.02 -17.34 -1.60
C ILE A 132 1.90 -16.30 -1.74
N GLU A 133 0.78 -16.63 -2.41
CA GLU A 133 -0.37 -15.74 -2.59
C GLU A 133 -0.84 -15.13 -1.26
N TRP A 134 -0.76 -15.90 -0.17
CA TRP A 134 -1.16 -15.44 1.16
C TRP A 134 -0.29 -14.29 1.69
N ILE A 135 0.96 -14.17 1.22
CA ILE A 135 1.87 -13.04 1.48
C ILE A 135 1.47 -11.86 0.59
N TYR A 136 1.53 -12.02 -0.74
CA TYR A 136 1.30 -10.91 -1.68
C TYR A 136 -0.08 -10.28 -1.55
N SER A 137 -1.11 -11.08 -1.33
CA SER A 137 -2.48 -10.56 -1.16
C SER A 137 -2.66 -9.73 0.12
N ARG A 138 -1.65 -9.73 1.01
CA ARG A 138 -1.57 -8.99 2.27
C ARG A 138 -0.44 -7.96 2.27
N THR A 139 0.26 -7.78 1.16
CA THR A 139 1.35 -6.82 1.01
C THR A 139 0.85 -5.62 0.24
N LEU A 140 0.92 -4.45 0.87
CA LEU A 140 0.79 -3.17 0.19
C LEU A 140 2.06 -2.95 -0.62
N THR A 141 1.88 -2.68 -1.91
CA THR A 141 2.93 -2.24 -2.81
C THR A 141 2.52 -0.92 -3.46
N ALA A 142 3.50 -0.04 -3.63
CA ALA A 142 3.42 1.22 -4.36
C ALA A 142 4.29 1.12 -5.63
N PRO A 143 3.81 0.45 -6.70
CA PRO A 143 4.61 0.19 -7.90
C PRO A 143 5.03 1.44 -8.69
N TYR A 144 4.45 2.61 -8.35
CA TYR A 144 4.88 3.91 -8.86
C TYR A 144 6.20 4.40 -8.24
N LEU A 145 6.68 3.76 -7.18
CA LEU A 145 7.98 4.04 -6.56
C LEU A 145 9.04 3.08 -7.10
N ALA A 146 10.19 3.63 -7.51
CA ALA A 146 11.33 2.83 -7.97
C ALA A 146 11.96 1.96 -6.85
N SER A 147 11.69 2.27 -5.59
CA SER A 147 12.24 1.59 -4.42
C SER A 147 11.18 1.39 -3.34
N ASP A 148 10.02 0.89 -3.74
CA ASP A 148 8.87 0.68 -2.87
C ASP A 148 9.17 -0.21 -1.65
N PRO A 149 9.01 0.27 -0.40
CA PRO A 149 9.05 -0.60 0.77
C PRO A 149 7.84 -1.54 0.75
N GLY A 150 8.09 -2.85 0.76
CA GLY A 150 7.01 -3.83 0.86
C GLY A 150 6.45 -3.88 2.28
N ILE A 151 5.16 -3.58 2.47
CA ILE A 151 4.52 -3.52 3.79
C ILE A 151 3.42 -4.57 3.88
N SER A 152 3.57 -5.55 4.76
CA SER A 152 2.68 -6.71 4.86
C SER A 152 1.88 -6.72 6.15
N PHE A 153 0.64 -7.19 6.07
CA PHE A 153 -0.37 -7.14 7.13
C PHE A 153 -0.95 -8.52 7.42
N PHE A 154 -0.62 -9.11 8.57
CA PHE A 154 -1.06 -10.46 8.93
C PHE A 154 -1.89 -10.44 10.21
N ARG A 155 -3.15 -10.85 10.12
CA ARG A 155 -4.04 -10.93 11.28
C ARG A 155 -3.99 -12.31 11.90
N ASN A 156 -3.95 -12.41 13.22
CA ASN A 156 -4.17 -13.66 13.97
C ASN A 156 -5.05 -13.34 15.19
N GLY A 157 -6.31 -13.80 15.13
CA GLY A 157 -7.33 -13.43 16.11
C GLY A 157 -7.53 -11.91 16.19
N ASP A 158 -7.28 -11.34 17.37
CA ASP A 158 -7.45 -9.92 17.68
C ASP A 158 -6.17 -9.09 17.48
N TYR A 159 -5.09 -9.72 16.98
CA TYR A 159 -3.82 -9.06 16.71
C TYR A 159 -3.56 -8.93 15.21
N LEU A 160 -2.89 -7.85 14.84
CA LEU A 160 -2.38 -7.57 13.51
C LEU A 160 -0.88 -7.32 13.60
N SER A 161 -0.10 -8.11 12.88
CA SER A 161 1.30 -7.83 12.62
C SER A 161 1.46 -7.04 11.35
N ILE A 162 2.22 -5.94 11.43
CA ILE A 162 2.67 -5.15 10.30
C ILE A 162 4.18 -5.38 10.18
N VAL A 163 4.62 -5.87 9.03
CA VAL A 163 6.02 -6.21 8.76
C VAL A 163 6.46 -5.56 7.47
N TRP A 164 7.62 -4.91 7.45
CA TRP A 164 8.08 -4.17 6.29
C TRP A 164 9.55 -4.39 5.97
N GLN A 165 9.86 -4.39 4.67
CA GLN A 165 11.21 -4.32 4.13
C GLN A 165 11.42 -2.95 3.49
N ALA A 166 12.44 -2.23 3.93
CA ALA A 166 12.76 -0.86 3.52
C ALA A 166 14.28 -0.65 3.30
N ASP A 167 15.05 -1.72 3.12
CA ASP A 167 16.51 -1.69 2.94
C ASP A 167 16.98 -1.36 1.51
N HIS A 168 16.15 -0.69 0.73
CA HIS A 168 16.49 -0.26 -0.63
C HIS A 168 17.60 0.78 -0.62
N VAL A 169 18.54 0.62 -1.55
CA VAL A 169 19.64 1.57 -1.77
C VAL A 169 19.68 2.04 -3.22
N THR A 170 20.14 3.27 -3.45
CA THR A 170 20.43 3.79 -4.79
C THR A 170 21.63 3.03 -5.42
N PRO A 171 21.92 3.20 -6.72
CA PRO A 171 23.12 2.62 -7.35
C PRO A 171 24.44 3.01 -6.65
N GLU A 172 24.48 4.15 -5.96
CA GLU A 172 25.60 4.67 -5.17
C GLU A 172 25.61 4.14 -3.72
N ASN A 173 24.77 3.15 -3.41
CA ASN A 173 24.66 2.53 -2.09
C ASN A 173 24.18 3.51 -0.99
N ILE A 174 23.30 4.46 -1.34
CA ILE A 174 22.66 5.38 -0.41
C ILE A 174 21.29 4.80 0.01
N PRO A 175 20.98 4.65 1.31
CA PRO A 175 19.66 4.20 1.75
C PRO A 175 18.56 5.15 1.28
N VAL A 176 17.51 4.61 0.67
CA VAL A 176 16.40 5.43 0.14
C VAL A 176 15.51 5.95 1.26
N TRP A 177 15.18 5.09 2.22
CA TRP A 177 14.25 5.38 3.30
C TRP A 177 14.97 5.61 4.63
N THR A 178 14.42 6.48 5.48
CA THR A 178 14.88 6.63 6.86
C THR A 178 14.57 5.40 7.69
N ALA A 179 13.45 4.73 7.40
CA ALA A 179 13.07 3.47 8.02
C ALA A 179 14.00 2.33 7.60
N GLN A 180 14.43 1.56 8.60
CA GLN A 180 15.01 0.23 8.39
C GLN A 180 13.92 -0.84 8.38
N ASN A 181 14.26 -2.03 7.90
CA ASN A 181 13.43 -3.24 8.03
C ASN A 181 12.88 -3.43 9.45
N GLY A 182 11.64 -3.90 9.59
CA GLY A 182 11.10 -4.13 10.92
C GLY A 182 9.71 -4.71 10.98
N GLU A 183 9.21 -4.79 12.22
CA GLU A 183 7.90 -5.29 12.56
C GLU A 183 7.28 -4.56 13.77
N VAL A 184 5.95 -4.48 13.76
CA VAL A 184 5.13 -4.08 14.90
C VAL A 184 3.87 -4.93 14.96
N GLU A 185 3.37 -5.16 16.17
CA GLU A 185 2.11 -5.83 16.43
C GLU A 185 1.17 -4.83 17.11
N MET A 186 -0.08 -4.80 16.68
CA MET A 186 -1.12 -3.96 17.26
C MET A 186 -2.43 -4.73 17.38
N ALA A 187 -3.36 -4.21 18.18
CA ALA A 187 -4.71 -4.73 18.23
C ALA A 187 -5.43 -4.45 16.91
N TYR A 188 -6.18 -5.44 16.40
CA TYR A 188 -6.86 -5.34 15.11
C TYR A 188 -7.96 -4.27 15.13
N ASP A 189 -8.68 -4.15 16.24
CA ASP A 189 -9.70 -3.11 16.43
C ASP A 189 -9.11 -1.69 16.35
N LEU A 190 -7.92 -1.48 16.92
CA LEU A 190 -7.19 -0.23 16.79
C LEU A 190 -6.82 0.05 15.33
N PHE A 191 -6.34 -0.95 14.59
CA PHE A 191 -6.06 -0.79 13.15
C PHE A 191 -7.32 -0.39 12.37
N VAL A 192 -8.46 -1.03 12.65
CA VAL A 192 -9.74 -0.69 12.00
C VAL A 192 -10.15 0.76 12.33
N HIS A 193 -9.96 1.20 13.57
CA HIS A 193 -10.19 2.58 13.96
C HIS A 193 -9.26 3.57 13.25
N GLU A 194 -7.99 3.23 13.08
CA GLU A 194 -7.04 4.06 12.32
C GLU A 194 -7.45 4.18 10.84
N MET A 195 -7.96 3.12 10.21
CA MET A 195 -8.48 3.19 8.83
C MET A 195 -9.75 4.05 8.74
N GLU A 196 -10.62 3.98 9.74
CA GLU A 196 -11.82 4.82 9.83
C GLU A 196 -11.46 6.31 9.99
N ASP A 197 -10.54 6.61 10.91
CA ASP A 197 -10.06 7.97 11.15
C ASP A 197 -9.34 8.54 9.92
N PHE A 198 -8.46 7.76 9.31
CA PHE A 198 -7.80 8.15 8.06
C PHE A 198 -8.82 8.49 6.97
N GLY A 199 -9.79 7.60 6.73
CA GLY A 199 -10.85 7.86 5.76
C GLY A 199 -11.60 9.15 6.05
N LYS A 200 -12.01 9.37 7.31
CA LYS A 200 -12.67 10.60 7.72
C LYS A 200 -11.82 11.83 7.42
N ARG A 201 -10.56 11.86 7.88
CA ARG A 201 -9.66 13.00 7.67
C ARG A 201 -9.43 13.27 6.18
N PHE A 202 -9.21 12.22 5.39
CA PHE A 202 -8.99 12.35 3.95
C PHE A 202 -10.21 12.91 3.24
N PHE A 203 -11.40 12.35 3.45
CA PHE A 203 -12.59 12.84 2.76
C PHE A 203 -13.03 14.23 3.26
N ASP A 204 -12.83 14.57 4.53
CA ASP A 204 -13.06 15.93 5.03
C ASP A 204 -12.10 16.93 4.36
N ALA A 205 -10.82 16.57 4.17
CA ALA A 205 -9.86 17.40 3.44
C ALA A 205 -10.22 17.52 1.95
N MET A 206 -10.68 16.42 1.33
CA MET A 206 -11.14 16.44 -0.05
C MET A 206 -12.44 17.23 -0.25
N ASP A 207 -13.35 17.26 0.73
CA ASP A 207 -14.54 18.12 0.69
C ASP A 207 -14.12 19.61 0.58
N VAL A 208 -13.03 19.99 1.27
CA VAL A 208 -12.43 21.33 1.15
C VAL A 208 -11.75 21.53 -0.21
N GLN A 209 -10.94 20.58 -0.68
CA GLN A 209 -10.27 20.65 -1.99
C GLN A 209 -11.28 20.83 -3.13
N VAL A 210 -12.35 20.02 -3.14
CA VAL A 210 -13.39 20.05 -4.17
C VAL A 210 -14.13 21.39 -4.13
N ARG A 211 -14.46 21.91 -2.94
CA ARG A 211 -15.07 23.24 -2.82
C ARG A 211 -14.19 24.33 -3.42
N ILE A 212 -12.89 24.35 -3.09
CA ILE A 212 -11.93 25.32 -3.65
C ILE A 212 -11.85 25.17 -5.17
N ALA A 213 -11.73 23.95 -5.68
CA ALA A 213 -11.68 23.69 -7.12
C ALA A 213 -12.95 24.11 -7.86
N VAL A 214 -14.13 23.99 -7.23
CA VAL A 214 -15.41 24.45 -7.78
C VAL A 214 -15.51 25.97 -7.79
N GLU A 215 -14.99 26.66 -6.78
CA GLU A 215 -15.03 28.13 -6.70
C GLU A 215 -13.97 28.80 -7.58
N LYS A 216 -12.84 28.14 -7.79
CA LYS A 216 -11.72 28.63 -8.56
C LYS A 216 -12.08 28.90 -10.03
N ASP A 217 -11.52 30.00 -10.55
CA ASP A 217 -11.40 30.27 -11.97
C ASP A 217 -10.15 29.57 -12.51
N TRP A 218 -10.36 28.61 -13.39
CA TRP A 218 -9.31 27.78 -13.98
C TRP A 218 -8.80 28.33 -15.32
N GLY A 219 -9.28 29.50 -15.74
CA GLY A 219 -8.89 30.12 -17.01
C GLY A 219 -9.24 29.22 -18.19
N ALA A 220 -8.22 28.81 -18.95
CA ALA A 220 -8.39 27.92 -20.11
C ALA A 220 -8.55 26.43 -19.73
N THR A 221 -8.19 26.03 -18.50
CA THR A 221 -8.26 24.64 -18.06
C THR A 221 -9.72 24.20 -17.89
N ARG A 222 -10.05 23.05 -18.49
CA ARG A 222 -11.39 22.48 -18.48
C ARG A 222 -11.61 21.69 -17.20
N ILE A 223 -12.73 21.97 -16.53
CA ILE A 223 -13.13 21.30 -15.30
C ILE A 223 -14.64 21.09 -15.28
N ASN A 224 -15.06 19.86 -15.03
CA ASN A 224 -16.48 19.56 -14.82
C ASN A 224 -16.78 19.63 -13.32
N LYS A 225 -17.18 20.82 -12.86
CA LYS A 225 -17.44 21.12 -11.44
C LYS A 225 -18.54 20.23 -10.84
N GLU A 226 -19.60 19.95 -11.59
CA GLU A 226 -20.68 19.06 -11.15
C GLU A 226 -20.19 17.61 -11.00
N ALA A 227 -19.39 17.13 -11.95
CA ALA A 227 -18.81 15.79 -11.86
C ALA A 227 -17.86 15.64 -10.67
N LEU A 228 -17.08 16.67 -10.32
CA LEU A 228 -16.19 16.64 -9.14
C LEU A 228 -16.97 16.43 -7.83
N VAL A 229 -18.06 17.18 -7.65
CA VAL A 229 -18.91 17.04 -6.46
C VAL A 229 -19.54 15.64 -6.41
N LYS A 230 -20.03 15.15 -7.56
CA LYS A 230 -20.61 13.80 -7.65
C LYS A 230 -19.57 12.71 -7.34
N GLU A 231 -18.38 12.81 -7.93
CA GLU A 231 -17.31 11.84 -7.72
C GLU A 231 -16.85 11.83 -6.26
N GLN A 232 -16.75 12.99 -5.60
CA GLN A 232 -16.40 13.06 -4.18
C GLN A 232 -17.34 12.23 -3.30
N GLU A 233 -18.65 12.37 -3.48
CA GLU A 233 -19.64 11.58 -2.74
C GLU A 233 -19.56 10.09 -3.08
N GLU A 234 -19.33 9.74 -4.35
CA GLU A 234 -19.18 8.35 -4.79
C GLU A 234 -17.93 7.70 -4.16
N ARG A 235 -16.80 8.41 -4.10
CA ARG A 235 -15.54 7.96 -3.51
C ARG A 235 -15.66 7.79 -1.99
N LYS A 236 -16.31 8.73 -1.31
CA LYS A 236 -16.62 8.65 0.14
C LYS A 236 -17.47 7.43 0.43
N ALA A 237 -18.54 7.20 -0.33
CA ALA A 237 -19.40 6.04 -0.18
C ALA A 237 -18.67 4.72 -0.51
N ALA A 238 -17.81 4.71 -1.53
CA ALA A 238 -17.02 3.53 -1.90
C ALA A 238 -16.04 3.14 -0.80
N PHE A 239 -15.33 4.11 -0.20
CA PHE A 239 -14.45 3.86 0.91
C PHE A 239 -15.20 3.29 2.12
N GLN A 240 -16.36 3.85 2.48
CA GLN A 240 -17.15 3.34 3.60
C GLN A 240 -17.61 1.88 3.40
N ARG A 241 -17.97 1.50 2.16
CA ARG A 241 -18.27 0.10 1.83
C ARG A 241 -17.04 -0.80 2.02
N LYS A 242 -15.85 -0.35 1.60
CA LYS A 242 -14.60 -1.09 1.76
C LYS A 242 -14.21 -1.21 3.24
N LEU A 243 -14.33 -0.15 4.03
CA LEU A 243 -14.10 -0.17 5.48
C LEU A 243 -14.99 -1.20 6.18
N GLY A 244 -16.23 -1.39 5.70
CA GLY A 244 -17.14 -2.43 6.18
C GLY A 244 -16.56 -3.85 6.10
N ILE A 245 -15.63 -4.13 5.18
CA ILE A 245 -14.95 -5.43 5.06
C ILE A 245 -14.09 -5.72 6.28
N LEU A 246 -13.38 -4.72 6.80
CA LEU A 246 -12.53 -4.86 7.99
C LEU A 246 -13.36 -5.06 9.28
N LYS A 247 -14.57 -4.50 9.31
CA LYS A 247 -15.50 -4.58 10.46
C LYS A 247 -16.33 -5.87 10.45
N GLY A 248 -16.49 -6.49 9.29
CA GLY A 248 -17.33 -7.66 9.09
C GLY A 248 -16.60 -8.99 9.34
N PRO A 249 -17.33 -10.11 9.27
CA PRO A 249 -16.70 -11.42 9.20
C PRO A 249 -15.85 -11.52 7.92
N PRO A 250 -14.69 -12.22 7.95
CA PRO A 250 -13.88 -12.40 6.75
C PRO A 250 -14.65 -13.13 5.65
N VAL A 251 -14.57 -12.61 4.43
CA VAL A 251 -15.19 -13.22 3.25
C VAL A 251 -14.18 -14.08 2.47
N LYS A 252 -12.93 -13.61 2.34
CA LYS A 252 -11.84 -14.37 1.72
C LYS A 252 -11.51 -15.60 2.55
N HIS A 253 -11.58 -16.76 1.91
CA HIS A 253 -11.13 -18.03 2.48
C HIS A 253 -9.80 -18.43 1.85
N THR A 254 -8.75 -18.52 2.66
CA THR A 254 -7.44 -19.06 2.25
C THR A 254 -7.39 -20.55 2.59
N ASP A 255 -7.06 -21.40 1.62
CA ASP A 255 -6.89 -22.85 1.83
C ASP A 255 -5.52 -23.15 2.46
N TRP A 256 -5.47 -23.07 3.79
CA TRP A 256 -4.23 -23.25 4.54
C TRP A 256 -3.70 -24.69 4.53
N GLU A 257 -4.57 -25.69 4.35
CA GLU A 257 -4.14 -27.10 4.23
C GLU A 257 -3.42 -27.33 2.90
N LEU A 258 -3.95 -26.78 1.82
CA LEU A 258 -3.29 -26.78 0.52
C LEU A 258 -1.96 -26.05 0.58
N ILE A 259 -1.91 -24.83 1.14
CA ILE A 259 -0.66 -24.06 1.27
C ILE A 259 0.37 -24.85 2.07
N ASN A 260 -0.01 -25.44 3.21
CA ASN A 260 0.91 -26.24 4.01
C ASN A 260 1.46 -27.46 3.24
N THR A 261 0.61 -28.11 2.45
CA THR A 261 1.02 -29.23 1.57
C THR A 261 2.01 -28.77 0.51
N LEU A 262 1.75 -27.62 -0.13
CA LEU A 262 2.62 -27.05 -1.14
C LEU A 262 3.97 -26.61 -0.56
N VAL A 263 3.98 -25.95 0.60
CA VAL A 263 5.20 -25.58 1.34
C VAL A 263 6.02 -26.83 1.66
N THR A 264 5.39 -27.89 2.16
CA THR A 264 6.08 -29.14 2.49
C THR A 264 6.72 -29.76 1.25
N LYS A 265 6.01 -29.79 0.12
CA LYS A 265 6.52 -30.31 -1.15
C LYS A 265 7.65 -29.45 -1.72
N MET A 266 7.57 -28.13 -1.56
CA MET A 266 8.57 -27.18 -2.07
C MET A 266 9.93 -27.34 -1.37
N PHE A 267 9.91 -27.71 -0.08
CA PHE A 267 11.11 -27.76 0.76
C PHE A 267 11.47 -29.17 1.28
N SER A 268 10.85 -30.22 0.74
CA SER A 268 11.23 -31.63 0.95
C SER A 268 12.35 -32.06 0.02
#